data_AF-A0A5C7YMQ2-F1
#
_entry.id   AF-A0A5C7YMQ2-F1
#
_cell.length_a   1.000
_cell.length_b   1.000
_cell.length_c   1.000
_cell.angle_alpha   90.00
_cell.angle_beta   90.00
_cell.angle_gamma   90.00
#
_symmetry.space_group_name_H-M   'P 1'
#
loop_
_entity.id
_entity.type
_entity.pdbx_description
1 polymer ?
#
loop_
_entity_poly.entity_id
_entity_poly.type
_entity_poly.pdbx_seq_one_letter_code
_entity_poly.pdbx_strand_id
1 'polypeptide(L)'
;MKFDYKGNKENKTKIQSFIAYIDKVSDLQKWSYMGLEVEIDPTVDFNKENILIRWTSINEDFNDKIIVYSLLEFQSLFKPINLC
;
A
#
# COMPACT_ATOMS: atom_id res chain seq x y z
N MET A 1 7.67 -5.03 -5.67
CA MET A 1 6.26 -4.66 -5.46
C MET A 1 5.64 -4.30 -6.79
N LYS A 2 4.44 -4.79 -7.11
CA LYS A 2 3.74 -4.40 -8.34
C LYS A 2 2.75 -3.30 -7.99
N PHE A 3 2.76 -2.19 -8.71
CA PHE A 3 1.84 -1.08 -8.48
C PHE A 3 0.83 -1.05 -9.62
N ASP A 4 -0.38 -1.52 -9.35
CA ASP A 4 -1.43 -1.62 -10.37
C ASP A 4 -2.37 -0.40 -10.30
N TYR A 5 -2.83 0.05 -11.46
CA TYR A 5 -3.72 1.20 -11.59
C TYR A 5 -5.03 0.78 -12.26
N LYS A 6 -6.15 1.34 -11.79
CA LYS A 6 -7.48 1.18 -12.39
C LYS A 6 -8.15 2.55 -12.58
N GLY A 7 -8.72 2.78 -13.76
CA GLY A 7 -9.48 3.99 -14.09
C GLY A 7 -8.66 5.04 -14.86
N ASN A 8 -9.32 6.13 -15.24
CA ASN A 8 -8.69 7.23 -15.94
C ASN A 8 -7.90 8.10 -14.95
N LYS A 9 -6.62 8.33 -15.27
CA LYS A 9 -5.70 9.16 -14.47
C LYS A 9 -6.01 10.65 -14.68
N GLU A 10 -7.21 11.10 -14.33
CA GLU A 10 -7.56 12.53 -14.33
C GLU A 10 -7.10 13.18 -13.01
N ASN A 11 -6.56 14.40 -13.12
CA ASN A 11 -5.70 15.04 -12.11
C ASN A 11 -6.37 15.38 -10.76
N LYS A 12 -5.56 15.33 -9.70
CA LYS A 12 -5.78 15.75 -8.29
C LYS A 12 -6.65 14.83 -7.42
N THR A 13 -6.18 13.61 -7.20
CA THR A 13 -6.81 12.69 -6.24
C THR A 13 -6.15 12.76 -4.86
N LYS A 14 -6.90 12.51 -3.78
CA LYS A 14 -6.37 12.45 -2.39
C LYS A 14 -5.27 11.39 -2.20
N ILE A 15 -5.20 10.45 -3.14
CA ILE A 15 -4.25 9.34 -3.15
C ILE A 15 -2.94 9.67 -3.89
N GLN A 16 -2.78 10.87 -4.44
CA GLN A 16 -1.56 11.25 -5.18
C GLN A 16 -0.32 11.27 -4.29
N SER A 17 -0.46 11.69 -3.03
CA SER A 17 0.62 11.60 -2.04
C SER A 17 1.00 10.16 -1.73
N PHE A 18 0.03 9.23 -1.75
CA PHE A 18 0.29 7.81 -1.57
C PHE A 18 1.08 7.23 -2.75
N ILE A 19 0.66 7.53 -3.99
CA ILE A 19 1.38 7.10 -5.19
C ILE A 19 2.83 7.60 -5.17
N ALA A 20 3.03 8.89 -4.94
CA ALA A 20 4.37 9.49 -4.89
C ALA A 20 5.24 8.96 -3.74
N TYR A 21 4.63 8.52 -2.65
CA TYR A 21 5.33 7.88 -1.55
C TYR A 21 5.75 6.46 -1.92
N ILE A 22 4.81 5.64 -2.40
CA ILE A 22 5.06 4.24 -2.75
C ILE A 22 6.02 4.10 -3.94
N ASP A 23 5.94 4.97 -4.95
CA ASP A 23 6.87 4.96 -6.11
C ASP A 23 8.35 5.15 -5.69
N LYS A 24 8.60 5.70 -4.48
CA LYS A 24 9.94 5.88 -3.92
C LYS A 24 10.40 4.72 -3.04
N VAL A 25 9.48 3.83 -2.67
CA VAL A 25 9.77 2.70 -1.80
C VAL A 25 10.36 1.56 -2.65
N SER A 26 11.40 0.91 -2.11
CA SER A 26 12.01 -0.25 -2.78
C SER A 26 11.01 -1.40 -2.90
N ASP A 27 11.11 -2.15 -3.99
CA ASP A 27 10.38 -3.41 -4.18
C ASP A 27 10.62 -4.46 -3.08
N LEU A 28 11.74 -4.33 -2.35
CA LEU A 28 12.14 -5.19 -1.24
C LEU A 28 11.63 -4.68 0.12
N GLN A 29 10.91 -3.56 0.16
CA GLN A 29 10.41 -3.00 1.40
C GLN A 29 9.38 -3.93 2.03
N LYS A 30 9.67 -4.33 3.26
CA LYS A 30 8.75 -5.07 4.12
C LYS A 30 8.02 -4.15 5.07
N TRP A 31 6.82 -4.55 5.48
CA TRP A 31 5.96 -3.73 6.31
C TRP A 31 5.58 -4.47 7.59
N SER A 32 5.39 -3.71 8.66
CA SER A 32 4.75 -4.18 9.88
C SER A 32 3.28 -3.79 9.84
N TYR A 33 2.40 -4.78 9.99
CA TYR A 33 0.95 -4.60 10.10
C TYR A 33 0.43 -5.42 11.27
N MET A 34 -0.12 -4.76 12.29
CA MET A 34 -0.60 -5.41 13.53
C MET A 34 0.46 -6.34 14.20
N GLY A 35 1.74 -6.01 14.07
CA GLY A 35 2.85 -6.81 14.60
C GLY A 35 3.35 -7.92 13.66
N LEU A 36 2.67 -8.15 12.53
CA LEU A 36 3.09 -9.10 11.50
C LEU A 36 4.04 -8.44 10.51
N GLU A 37 5.06 -9.18 10.08
CA GLU A 37 5.89 -8.83 8.93
C GLU A 37 5.16 -9.26 7.65
N VAL A 38 4.86 -8.29 6.79
CA VAL A 38 4.04 -8.49 5.61
C VAL A 38 4.69 -7.88 4.36
N GLU A 39 4.39 -8.50 3.23
CA GLU A 39 4.53 -7.88 1.90
C GLU A 39 3.19 -7.26 1.51
N ILE A 40 3.24 -6.13 0.79
CA ILE A 40 2.03 -5.45 0.31
C ILE A 40 1.99 -5.40 -1.22
N ASP A 41 0.78 -5.44 -1.77
CA ASP A 41 0.47 -5.30 -3.19
C ASP A 41 -0.67 -4.26 -3.34
N PRO A 42 -0.33 -2.98 -3.54
CA PRO A 42 -1.30 -1.90 -3.66
C PRO A 42 -1.88 -1.79 -5.08
N THR A 43 -3.20 -1.65 -5.17
CA THR A 43 -3.91 -1.30 -6.39
C THR A 43 -4.65 0.01 -6.20
N VAL A 44 -4.34 1.01 -7.03
CA VAL A 44 -5.02 2.31 -7.03
C VAL A 44 -6.29 2.26 -7.87
N ASP A 45 -7.43 2.68 -7.32
CA ASP A 45 -8.67 2.93 -8.07
C ASP A 45 -8.92 4.44 -8.17
N PHE A 46 -8.61 5.02 -9.33
CA PHE A 46 -8.80 6.45 -9.58
C PHE A 46 -10.27 6.85 -9.61
N ASN A 47 -11.19 5.94 -9.98
CA ASN A 47 -12.61 6.24 -10.05
C ASN A 47 -13.21 6.36 -8.64
N LYS A 48 -12.68 5.60 -7.68
CA LYS A 48 -13.14 5.61 -6.27
C LYS A 48 -12.26 6.45 -5.34
N GLU A 49 -11.17 7.01 -5.86
CA GLU A 49 -10.15 7.73 -5.11
C GLU A 49 -9.66 6.94 -3.86
N ASN A 50 -9.43 5.64 -4.01
CA ASN A 50 -8.96 4.79 -2.93
C ASN A 50 -7.86 3.83 -3.39
N ILE A 51 -7.25 3.16 -2.42
CA ILE A 51 -6.23 2.15 -2.66
C ILE A 51 -6.65 0.85 -1.98
N LEU A 52 -6.66 -0.24 -2.75
CA LEU A 52 -6.75 -1.59 -2.22
C LEU A 52 -5.34 -2.09 -1.91
N ILE A 53 -5.05 -2.34 -0.64
CA ILE A 53 -3.81 -2.96 -0.18
C ILE A 53 -4.10 -4.44 0.05
N ARG A 54 -3.57 -5.32 -0.81
CA ARG A 54 -3.45 -6.74 -0.46
C ARG A 54 -2.18 -6.92 0.34
N TRP A 55 -2.19 -7.73 1.37
CA TRP A 55 -1.01 -8.00 2.17
C TRP A 55 -0.91 -9.49 2.50
N THR A 56 0.32 -9.98 2.57
CA THR A 56 0.62 -11.39 2.86
C THR A 56 1.63 -11.43 4.00
N SER A 57 1.30 -12.15 5.06
CA SER A 57 2.22 -12.47 6.16
C SER A 57 3.34 -13.35 5.63
N ILE A 58 4.57 -12.96 5.91
CA ILE A 58 5.77 -13.69 5.46
C ILE A 58 5.93 -15.01 6.23
N ASN A 59 5.46 -15.07 7.48
CA ASN A 59 5.74 -16.17 8.39
C ASN A 59 4.54 -17.06 8.69
N GLU A 60 3.32 -16.60 8.39
CA GLU A 60 2.09 -17.26 8.85
C GLU A 60 1.22 -17.81 7.71
N ASP A 61 1.71 -17.79 6.47
CA ASP A 61 0.97 -18.22 5.25
C ASP A 61 -0.47 -17.65 5.19
N PHE A 62 -0.65 -16.45 5.73
CA PHE A 62 -1.92 -15.73 5.82
C PHE A 62 -1.90 -14.53 4.88
N ASN A 63 -3.02 -14.25 4.21
CA ASN A 63 -3.19 -13.05 3.41
C ASN A 63 -4.58 -12.44 3.61
N ASP A 64 -4.66 -11.13 3.47
CA ASP A 64 -5.92 -10.39 3.50
C ASP A 64 -5.79 -9.07 2.71
N LYS A 65 -6.82 -8.24 2.74
CA LYS A 65 -6.88 -6.97 2.05
C LYS A 65 -7.57 -5.89 2.86
N ILE A 66 -7.13 -4.66 2.68
CA ILE A 66 -7.75 -3.47 3.27
C ILE A 66 -7.83 -2.35 2.24
N ILE A 67 -8.90 -1.55 2.33
CA ILE A 67 -9.04 -0.34 1.51
C ILE A 67 -8.66 0.85 2.36
N VAL A 68 -7.79 1.70 1.82
CA VAL A 68 -7.40 2.97 2.44
C VAL A 68 -7.68 4.12 1.47
N TYR A 69 -7.88 5.32 2.00
CA TYR A 69 -8.30 6.51 1.25
C TYR A 69 -7.25 7.63 1.28
N SER A 70 -6.16 7.45 2.04
CA SER A 70 -5.08 8.44 2.14
C SER A 70 -3.74 7.82 2.52
N LEU A 71 -2.65 8.55 2.27
CA LEU A 71 -1.32 8.18 2.74
C LEU A 71 -1.26 8.10 4.27
N LEU A 72 -1.94 9.01 4.98
CA LEU A 72 -1.94 9.04 6.45
C LEU A 72 -2.59 7.78 7.04
N GLU A 73 -3.69 7.32 6.44
CA GLU A 73 -4.36 6.08 6.82
C GLU A 73 -3.48 4.85 6.52
N PHE A 74 -2.84 4.83 5.36
CA PHE A 74 -1.86 3.78 5.06
C PHE A 74 -0.74 3.76 6.12
N GLN A 75 -0.15 4.91 6.43
CA GLN A 75 0.95 5.03 7.39
C GLN A 75 0.52 4.80 8.84
N SER A 76 -0.76 4.93 9.20
CA SER A 76 -1.24 4.59 10.54
C SER A 76 -1.32 3.07 10.74
N LEU A 77 -1.58 2.33 9.66
CA LEU A 77 -1.73 0.88 9.63
C LEU A 77 -0.42 0.13 9.36
N PHE A 78 0.30 0.56 8.33
CA PHE A 78 1.52 -0.08 7.84
C PHE A 78 2.73 0.77 8.19
N LYS A 79 3.70 0.15 8.87
CA LYS A 79 4.98 0.80 9.21
C LYS A 79 6.11 0.15 8.42
N PRO A 80 6.99 0.93 7.77
CA PRO A 80 8.14 0.33 7.09
C PRO A 80 9.04 -0.33 8.13
N ILE A 81 9.46 -1.57 7.86
CA ILE A 81 10.51 -2.21 8.63
C ILE A 81 11.82 -1.78 7.99
N ASN A 82 12.61 -0.97 8.69
CA ASN A 82 13.94 -0.63 8.22
C ASN A 82 14.81 -1.88 8.34
N LEU A 83 15.26 -2.41 7.21
CA LEU A 83 16.37 -3.35 7.16
C LEU A 83 17.64 -2.53 7.45
N CYS A 84 18.02 -2.44 8.72
CA CYS A 84 19.31 -1.89 9.15
C CYS A 84 20.47 -2.71 8.57
#